data_AF-A0A2Z7CNH7-F1
#
_entry.id   AF-A0A2Z7CNH7-F1
#
_cell.length_a   1.000
_cell.length_b   1.000
_cell.length_c   1.000
_cell.angle_alpha   90.00
_cell.angle_beta   90.00
_cell.angle_gamma   90.00
#
_symmetry.space_group_name_H-M   'P 1'
#
loop_
_entity.id
_entity.type
_entity.pdbx_description
1 polymer ?
#
loop_
_entity_poly.entity_id
_entity_poly.type
_entity_poly.pdbx_seq_one_letter_code
_entity_poly.pdbx_strand_id
1 'polypeptide(L)'
;MASSLYSNAQHVDFESVLGMDDPGMVSMFEALVASGLRGFLGCPAIVYEDALVDFFENASVRSGVVISTVGGQLVEISEKLFAETFELPIDGLGDLSEMPKDAIFGARSIVSFSGEPISLSGRKNQMKMPFRLLCDIVAKAISVKAGSFNAITVEKFSLLSAVVCGVKMNWAKFLLVF
;
A
#
# COMPACT_ATOMS: atom_id res chain seq x y z
N MET A 1 18.05 -19.26 17.46
CA MET A 1 17.33 -19.66 16.23
C MET A 1 17.31 -18.41 15.37
N ALA A 2 18.05 -18.40 14.25
CA ALA A 2 18.24 -17.20 13.45
C ALA A 2 16.94 -16.90 12.68
N SER A 3 16.23 -15.85 13.08
CA SER A 3 15.13 -15.29 12.29
C SER A 3 15.75 -14.60 11.08
N SER A 4 15.72 -15.27 9.92
CA SER A 4 15.98 -14.63 8.64
C SER A 4 14.77 -13.74 8.29
N LEU A 5 14.64 -12.61 8.98
CA LEU A 5 13.66 -11.58 8.63
C LEU A 5 14.26 -10.76 7.49
N TYR A 6 14.03 -11.30 6.30
CA TYR A 6 13.76 -10.59 5.05
C TYR A 6 14.41 -9.20 4.87
N SER A 7 15.71 -9.14 4.55
CA SER A 7 16.31 -7.93 3.98
C SER A 7 15.68 -7.62 2.62
N ASN A 8 14.68 -6.73 2.57
CA ASN A 8 14.14 -6.18 1.33
C ASN A 8 13.46 -4.84 1.61
N ALA A 9 14.21 -3.86 2.09
CA ALA A 9 13.76 -2.48 1.97
C ALA A 9 13.85 -2.08 0.49
N GLN A 10 12.77 -2.30 -0.25
CA GLN A 10 12.62 -1.78 -1.59
C GLN A 10 12.14 -0.33 -1.47
N HIS A 11 13.08 0.58 -1.22
CA HIS A 11 12.87 2.00 -1.47
C HIS A 11 12.50 2.16 -2.94
N VAL A 12 11.35 2.77 -3.22
CA VAL A 12 10.89 3.00 -4.59
C VAL A 12 11.44 4.34 -5.07
N ASP A 13 12.40 4.32 -6.00
CA ASP A 13 12.85 5.53 -6.68
C ASP A 13 11.86 5.92 -7.79
N PHE A 14 10.93 6.79 -7.45
CA PHE A 14 9.92 7.29 -8.38
C PHE A 14 10.52 8.05 -9.56
N GLU A 15 11.63 8.79 -9.37
CA GLU A 15 12.25 9.56 -10.46
C GLU A 15 12.84 8.63 -11.52
N SER A 16 13.48 7.53 -11.09
CA SER A 16 14.00 6.53 -12.02
C SER A 16 12.90 5.83 -12.82
N VAL A 17 11.72 5.58 -12.25
CA VAL A 17 10.63 4.87 -12.94
C VAL A 17 9.83 5.80 -13.85
N LEU A 18 9.62 7.06 -13.43
CA LEU A 18 8.95 8.06 -14.26
C LEU A 18 9.76 8.45 -15.51
N GLY A 19 11.08 8.21 -15.51
CA GLY A 19 11.95 8.40 -16.67
C GLY A 19 12.05 7.19 -17.62
N MET A 20 11.27 6.12 -17.42
CA MET A 20 11.33 4.92 -18.28
C MET A 20 10.52 5.07 -19.58
N ASP A 21 11.00 4.44 -20.66
CA ASP A 21 10.29 4.36 -21.95
C ASP A 21 9.15 3.30 -21.96
N ASP A 22 8.57 2.98 -20.81
CA ASP A 22 7.39 2.09 -20.69
C ASP A 22 6.18 2.91 -20.22
N PRO A 23 5.27 3.30 -21.12
CA PRO A 23 4.15 4.17 -20.76
C PRO A 23 3.18 3.51 -19.77
N GLY A 24 3.09 2.18 -19.74
CA GLY A 24 2.24 1.46 -18.80
C GLY A 24 2.77 1.52 -17.37
N MET A 25 4.10 1.42 -17.21
CA MET A 25 4.80 1.55 -15.94
C MET A 25 4.78 3.00 -15.44
N VAL A 26 5.05 3.96 -16.32
CA VAL A 26 4.99 5.39 -15.99
C VAL A 26 3.59 5.76 -15.48
N SER A 27 2.52 5.44 -16.23
CA SER A 27 1.15 5.74 -15.79
C SER A 27 0.76 5.06 -14.48
N MET A 28 1.28 3.85 -14.21
CA MET A 28 1.02 3.18 -12.93
C MET A 28 1.68 3.91 -11.75
N PHE A 29 2.92 4.39 -11.94
CA PHE A 29 3.63 5.16 -10.92
C PHE A 29 3.05 6.56 -10.75
N GLU A 30 2.59 7.20 -11.82
CA GLU A 30 1.83 8.46 -11.74
C GLU A 30 0.55 8.28 -10.91
N ALA A 31 -0.15 7.15 -11.05
CA ALA A 31 -1.32 6.84 -10.23
C ALA A 31 -0.96 6.67 -8.73
N LEU A 32 0.20 6.10 -8.41
CA LEU A 32 0.72 6.03 -7.04
C LEU A 32 1.11 7.40 -6.48
N VAL A 33 1.64 8.29 -7.31
CA VAL A 33 1.91 9.68 -6.91
C VAL A 33 0.60 10.43 -6.69
N ALA A 34 -0.35 10.32 -7.60
CA ALA A 34 -1.66 10.96 -7.53
C ALA A 34 -2.50 10.47 -6.34
N SER A 35 -2.32 9.21 -5.93
CA SER A 35 -2.95 8.69 -4.72
C SER A 35 -2.29 9.19 -3.43
N GLY A 36 -1.14 9.87 -3.51
CA GLY A 36 -0.40 10.40 -2.35
C GLY A 36 0.47 9.36 -1.64
N LEU A 37 0.66 8.16 -2.20
CA LEU A 37 1.48 7.11 -1.60
C LEU A 37 2.99 7.29 -1.84
N ARG A 38 3.40 8.32 -2.59
CA ARG A 38 4.81 8.58 -2.92
C ARG A 38 5.69 8.70 -1.67
N GLY A 39 5.29 9.54 -0.70
CA GLY A 39 6.10 9.78 0.51
C GLY A 39 6.28 8.52 1.35
N PHE A 40 5.21 7.72 1.48
CA PHE A 40 5.24 6.44 2.18
C PHE A 40 6.13 5.39 1.48
N LEU A 41 5.96 5.20 0.17
CA LEU A 41 6.71 4.19 -0.61
C LEU A 41 8.16 4.61 -0.91
N GLY A 42 8.44 5.90 -0.88
CA GLY A 42 9.78 6.48 -0.98
C GLY A 42 10.54 6.54 0.35
N CYS A 43 9.97 6.03 1.45
CA CYS A 43 10.68 6.00 2.72
C CYS A 43 11.61 4.77 2.81
N PRO A 44 12.92 4.95 3.07
CA PRO A 44 13.83 3.82 3.24
C PRO A 44 13.57 3.09 4.56
N ALA A 45 12.92 1.92 4.49
CA ALA A 45 12.57 1.11 5.65
C ALA A 45 13.79 0.57 6.46
N ILE A 46 15.01 0.58 5.91
CA ILE A 46 16.23 -0.01 6.51
C ILE A 46 16.62 0.67 7.84
N VAL A 47 16.31 1.95 8.00
CA VAL A 47 16.92 2.74 9.09
C VAL A 47 16.34 2.40 10.47
N TYR A 48 15.16 1.76 10.52
CA TYR A 48 14.42 1.54 11.77
C TYR A 48 13.83 0.14 11.90
N GLU A 49 14.34 -0.88 11.20
CA GLU A 49 13.69 -2.20 11.13
C GLU A 49 13.37 -2.80 12.52
N ASP A 50 14.33 -2.87 13.42
CA ASP A 50 14.11 -3.39 14.78
C ASP A 50 13.12 -2.53 15.60
N ALA A 51 13.21 -1.20 15.46
CA ALA A 51 12.34 -0.27 16.17
C ALA A 51 10.91 -0.25 15.61
N LEU A 52 10.73 -0.46 14.31
CA LEU A 52 9.44 -0.59 13.65
C LEU A 52 8.78 -1.92 14.00
N VAL A 53 9.55 -3.01 14.07
CA VAL A 53 9.05 -4.30 14.54
C VAL A 53 8.55 -4.16 15.98
N ASP A 54 9.36 -3.61 16.88
CA ASP A 54 8.97 -3.36 18.28
C ASP A 54 7.77 -2.41 18.37
N PHE A 55 7.71 -1.39 17.50
CA PHE A 55 6.58 -0.48 17.40
C PHE A 55 5.28 -1.20 17.03
N PHE A 56 5.25 -1.99 15.96
CA PHE A 56 4.03 -2.66 15.51
C PHE A 56 3.60 -3.81 16.42
N GLU A 57 4.54 -4.50 17.07
CA GLU A 57 4.23 -5.55 18.04
C GLU A 57 3.54 -5.01 19.30
N ASN A 58 3.96 -3.82 19.76
CA ASN A 58 3.42 -3.19 20.96
C ASN A 58 2.35 -2.13 20.67
N ALA A 59 2.01 -1.90 19.39
CA ALA A 59 1.05 -0.89 18.98
C ALA A 59 -0.37 -1.24 19.41
N SER A 60 -1.07 -0.23 19.93
CA SER A 60 -2.51 -0.27 20.22
C SER A 60 -3.15 1.02 19.76
N VAL A 61 -4.34 0.92 19.14
CA VAL A 61 -5.09 2.09 18.71
C VAL A 61 -6.04 2.50 19.82
N ARG A 62 -5.91 3.73 20.33
CA ARG A 62 -6.82 4.32 21.31
C ARG A 62 -7.23 5.72 20.88
N SER A 63 -8.54 5.96 20.78
CA SER A 63 -9.10 7.28 20.48
C SER A 63 -8.54 7.93 19.20
N GLY A 64 -8.22 7.14 18.16
CA GLY A 64 -7.69 7.65 16.88
C GLY A 64 -6.18 7.90 16.86
N VAL A 65 -5.46 7.37 17.86
CA VAL A 65 -4.00 7.49 17.98
C VAL A 65 -3.40 6.10 18.16
N VAL A 66 -2.26 5.84 17.51
CA VAL A 66 -1.47 4.63 17.72
C VAL A 66 -0.49 4.88 18.85
N ILE A 67 -0.64 4.12 19.93
CA ILE A 67 0.25 4.15 21.09
C ILE A 67 1.05 2.86 21.09
N SER A 68 2.37 2.97 21.12
CA SER A 68 3.27 1.83 21.19
C SER A 68 4.36 2.04 22.23
N THR A 69 5.04 0.96 22.61
CA THR A 69 6.25 1.00 23.42
C THR A 69 7.42 0.55 22.56
N VAL A 70 8.42 1.40 22.37
CA VAL A 70 9.64 1.08 21.62
C VAL A 70 10.83 1.26 22.54
N GLY A 71 11.60 0.20 22.79
CA GLY A 71 12.75 0.26 23.70
C GLY A 71 12.41 0.72 25.13
N GLY A 72 11.19 0.47 25.59
CA GLY A 72 10.69 0.90 26.90
C GLY A 72 10.22 2.37 26.97
N GLN A 73 10.24 3.10 25.86
CA GLN A 73 9.65 4.43 25.74
C GLN A 73 8.27 4.38 25.09
N LEU A 74 7.32 5.14 25.64
CA LEU A 74 6.00 5.28 25.05
C LEU A 74 6.09 6.23 23.85
N VAL A 75 5.68 5.73 22.69
CA VAL A 75 5.61 6.47 21.42
C VAL A 75 4.15 6.63 21.05
N GLU A 76 3.77 7.85 20.71
CA GLU A 76 2.41 8.20 20.30
C GLU A 76 2.42 8.77 18.89
N ILE A 77 1.75 8.09 17.96
CA ILE A 77 1.60 8.51 16.56
C ILE A 77 0.13 8.77 16.28
N SER A 78 -0.21 10.04 16.09
CA SER A 78 -1.54 10.43 15.63
C SER A 78 -1.67 10.27 14.12
N GLU A 79 -2.90 10.06 13.63
CA GLU A 79 -3.22 10.10 12.20
C GLU A 79 -2.65 11.33 11.51
N LYS A 80 -2.80 12.49 12.15
CA LYS A 80 -2.30 13.76 11.63
C LYS A 80 -0.77 13.78 11.49
N LEU A 81 -0.04 13.34 12.52
CA LEU A 81 1.42 13.32 12.48
C LEU A 81 1.95 12.33 11.45
N PHE A 82 1.31 11.16 11.32
CA PHE A 82 1.62 10.18 10.30
C PHE A 82 1.37 10.72 8.89
N ALA A 83 0.21 11.35 8.68
CA ALA A 83 -0.15 11.98 7.42
C ALA A 83 0.84 13.09 7.01
N GLU A 84 1.18 13.98 7.94
CA GLU A 84 2.14 15.06 7.71
C GLU A 84 3.53 14.54 7.37
N THR A 85 3.98 13.47 8.04
CA THR A 85 5.32 12.88 7.83
C THR A 85 5.47 12.26 6.44
N PHE A 86 4.42 11.59 5.96
CA PHE A 86 4.44 10.88 4.69
C PHE A 86 3.70 11.61 3.56
N GLU A 87 3.26 12.84 3.82
CA GLU A 87 2.43 13.65 2.92
C GLU A 87 1.18 12.92 2.42
N LEU A 88 0.60 12.08 3.28
CA LEU A 88 -0.57 11.26 2.92
C LEU A 88 -1.85 12.11 2.92
N PRO A 89 -2.75 11.90 1.97
CA PRO A 89 -4.08 12.49 2.03
C PRO A 89 -4.87 11.90 3.20
N ILE A 90 -5.58 12.79 3.88
CA ILE A 90 -6.50 12.48 4.98
C ILE A 90 -7.97 12.68 4.59
N ASP A 91 -8.22 13.22 3.39
CA ASP A 91 -9.56 13.29 2.79
C ASP A 91 -9.89 12.00 2.05
N GLY A 92 -11.13 11.52 2.19
CA GLY A 92 -11.63 10.34 1.48
C GLY A 92 -12.01 9.19 2.39
N LEU A 93 -12.10 7.99 1.81
CA LEU A 93 -12.56 6.78 2.50
C LEU A 93 -11.52 6.29 3.50
N GLY A 94 -11.95 6.00 4.72
CA GLY A 94 -11.09 5.43 5.77
C GLY A 94 -11.06 3.90 5.78
N ASP A 95 -11.98 3.26 5.06
CA ASP A 95 -12.13 1.81 5.00
C ASP A 95 -12.41 1.36 3.56
N LEU A 96 -11.79 0.26 3.15
CA LEU A 96 -12.03 -0.40 1.86
C LEU A 96 -13.44 -0.97 1.75
N SER A 97 -14.13 -1.23 2.88
CA SER A 97 -15.52 -1.67 2.88
C SER A 97 -16.48 -0.63 2.29
N GLU A 98 -16.10 0.64 2.32
CA GLU A 98 -16.87 1.77 1.77
C GLU A 98 -16.59 2.01 0.27
N MET A 99 -15.69 1.22 -0.33
CA MET A 99 -15.28 1.36 -1.73
C MET A 99 -16.48 1.20 -2.70
N PRO A 100 -16.69 2.14 -3.64
CA PRO A 100 -17.75 2.04 -4.62
C PRO A 100 -17.62 0.77 -5.48
N LYS A 101 -18.72 0.01 -5.62
CA LYS A 101 -18.73 -1.25 -6.35
C LYS A 101 -18.42 -1.08 -7.84
N ASP A 102 -18.83 0.05 -8.40
CA ASP A 102 -18.53 0.47 -9.77
C ASP A 102 -17.04 0.73 -9.98
N ALA A 103 -16.34 1.33 -9.00
CA ALA A 103 -14.90 1.50 -9.05
C ALA A 103 -14.16 0.15 -9.07
N ILE A 104 -14.58 -0.79 -8.21
CA ILE A 104 -14.05 -2.16 -8.19
C ILE A 104 -14.35 -2.86 -9.52
N PHE A 105 -15.55 -2.71 -10.08
CA PHE A 105 -15.91 -3.34 -11.34
C PHE A 105 -15.11 -2.77 -12.52
N GLY A 106 -14.99 -1.44 -12.61
CA GLY A 106 -14.21 -0.75 -13.63
C GLY A 106 -12.73 -1.15 -13.60
N ALA A 107 -12.15 -1.25 -12.40
CA ALA A 107 -10.77 -1.68 -12.23
C ALA A 107 -10.49 -3.06 -12.85
N ARG A 108 -11.46 -4.00 -12.82
CA ARG A 108 -11.27 -5.36 -13.37
C ARG A 108 -10.98 -5.35 -14.86
N SER A 109 -11.61 -4.46 -15.61
CA SER A 109 -11.36 -4.31 -17.05
C SER A 109 -10.07 -3.54 -17.31
N ILE A 110 -9.78 -2.49 -16.54
CA ILE A 110 -8.60 -1.64 -16.72
C ILE A 110 -7.30 -2.46 -16.57
N VAL A 111 -7.25 -3.31 -15.54
CA VAL A 111 -6.06 -4.09 -15.23
C VAL A 111 -5.92 -5.38 -16.01
N SER A 112 -6.99 -5.79 -16.69
CA SER A 112 -7.03 -7.01 -17.51
C SER A 112 -6.04 -6.95 -18.67
N PHE A 113 -5.33 -8.04 -18.90
CA PHE A 113 -4.52 -8.23 -20.11
C PHE A 113 -5.39 -8.43 -21.36
N SER A 114 -6.52 -9.14 -21.23
CA SER A 114 -7.43 -9.42 -22.35
C SER A 114 -8.46 -8.31 -22.59
N GLY A 115 -8.60 -7.36 -21.67
CA GLY A 115 -9.66 -6.34 -21.67
C GLY A 115 -10.99 -6.83 -21.09
N GLU A 116 -11.18 -8.15 -20.95
CA GLU A 116 -12.34 -8.71 -20.26
C GLU A 116 -12.17 -8.59 -18.73
N PRO A 117 -13.26 -8.33 -17.97
CA PRO A 117 -13.18 -8.23 -16.51
C PRO A 117 -12.60 -9.50 -15.88
N ILE A 118 -11.50 -9.35 -15.14
CA ILE A 118 -10.87 -10.48 -14.44
C ILE A 118 -11.64 -10.89 -13.18
N SER A 119 -11.50 -12.16 -12.77
CA SER A 119 -12.07 -12.63 -11.51
C SER A 119 -11.21 -12.22 -10.32
N LEU A 120 -11.86 -11.87 -9.20
CA LEU A 120 -11.16 -11.49 -7.96
C LEU A 120 -10.54 -12.68 -7.22
N SER A 121 -10.85 -13.92 -7.62
CA SER A 121 -10.28 -15.15 -7.09
C SER A 121 -9.25 -15.78 -8.04
N GLY A 122 -8.87 -15.08 -9.12
CA GLY A 122 -7.98 -15.57 -10.16
C GLY A 122 -6.48 -15.42 -9.87
N ARG A 123 -5.65 -15.99 -10.75
CA ARG A 123 -4.19 -15.83 -10.73
C ARG A 123 -3.82 -14.45 -11.31
N LYS A 124 -2.78 -13.81 -10.76
CA LYS A 124 -2.24 -12.50 -11.23
C LYS A 124 -1.84 -12.47 -12.71
N ASN A 125 -1.67 -13.62 -13.36
CA ASN A 125 -1.27 -13.71 -14.78
C ASN A 125 -2.32 -13.18 -15.77
N GLN A 126 -3.56 -12.94 -15.32
CA GLN A 126 -4.60 -12.30 -16.14
C GLN A 126 -4.45 -10.76 -16.20
N MET A 127 -3.56 -10.17 -15.39
CA MET A 127 -3.34 -8.73 -15.35
C MET A 127 -2.19 -8.29 -16.25
N LYS A 128 -2.24 -7.04 -16.73
CA LYS A 128 -1.08 -6.40 -17.36
C LYS A 128 0.09 -6.30 -16.37
N MET A 129 1.32 -6.39 -16.88
CA MET A 129 2.54 -6.41 -16.07
C MET A 129 2.64 -5.26 -15.04
N PRO A 130 2.33 -3.99 -15.37
CA PRO A 130 2.39 -2.91 -14.39
C PRO A 130 1.47 -3.13 -13.18
N PHE A 131 0.27 -3.66 -13.39
CA PHE A 131 -0.68 -3.92 -12.30
C PHE A 131 -0.33 -5.15 -11.46
N ARG A 132 0.40 -6.11 -12.03
CA ARG A 132 1.00 -7.22 -11.27
C ARG A 132 2.06 -6.69 -10.33
N LEU A 133 2.92 -5.79 -10.81
CA LEU A 133 3.91 -5.13 -9.98
C LEU A 133 3.26 -4.26 -8.90
N LEU A 134 2.24 -3.48 -9.24
CA LEU A 134 1.47 -2.70 -8.25
C LEU A 134 0.92 -3.60 -7.14
N CYS A 135 0.35 -4.77 -7.49
CA CYS A 135 -0.08 -5.74 -6.49
C CYS A 135 1.05 -6.18 -5.56
N ASP A 136 2.26 -6.35 -6.09
CA ASP A 136 3.42 -6.77 -5.31
C ASP A 136 3.96 -5.63 -4.43
N ILE A 137 3.99 -4.39 -4.93
CA ILE A 137 4.36 -3.19 -4.16
C ILE A 137 3.38 -2.98 -3.00
N VAL A 138 2.08 -2.94 -3.29
CA VAL A 138 1.03 -2.76 -2.28
C VAL A 138 1.08 -3.88 -1.25
N ALA A 139 1.25 -5.13 -1.70
CA ALA A 139 1.29 -6.24 -0.76
C ALA A 139 2.56 -6.23 0.11
N LYS A 140 3.71 -5.78 -0.39
CA LYS A 140 4.93 -5.64 0.42
C LYS A 140 4.89 -4.44 1.36
N ALA A 141 4.38 -3.31 0.89
CA ALA A 141 4.38 -2.06 1.65
C ALA A 141 3.30 -2.01 2.74
N ILE A 142 2.18 -2.72 2.53
CA ILE A 142 1.00 -2.68 3.42
C ILE A 142 0.83 -3.99 4.20
N SER A 143 1.45 -5.11 3.76
CA SER A 143 1.36 -6.39 4.47
C SER A 143 2.68 -6.74 5.13
N VAL A 144 2.93 -6.16 6.31
CA VAL A 144 4.05 -6.58 7.19
C VAL A 144 3.87 -8.03 7.67
N LYS A 145 2.67 -8.63 7.54
CA LYS A 145 2.32 -9.91 8.17
C LYS A 145 1.97 -11.09 7.26
N ALA A 146 1.90 -10.98 5.93
CA ALA A 146 1.49 -12.12 5.10
C ALA A 146 2.52 -12.51 4.03
N GLY A 147 2.94 -13.77 4.08
CA GLY A 147 3.86 -14.37 3.13
C GLY A 147 3.36 -14.37 1.68
N SER A 148 4.31 -14.61 0.78
CA SER A 148 4.18 -14.74 -0.69
C SER A 148 2.75 -14.88 -1.25
N PHE A 149 2.31 -13.84 -1.96
CA PHE A 149 0.95 -13.68 -2.48
C PHE A 149 0.75 -14.27 -3.87
N ASN A 150 0.26 -15.51 -3.95
CA ASN A 150 -0.12 -16.12 -5.22
C ASN A 150 -1.58 -15.83 -5.64
N ALA A 151 -2.43 -15.34 -4.71
CA ALA A 151 -3.84 -15.02 -4.97
C ALA A 151 -4.16 -13.54 -4.63
N ILE A 152 -4.96 -12.91 -5.48
CA ILE A 152 -5.53 -11.58 -5.23
C ILE A 152 -6.71 -11.79 -4.28
N THR A 153 -6.70 -11.16 -3.10
CA THR A 153 -7.89 -11.11 -2.23
C THR A 153 -8.73 -9.89 -2.59
N VAL A 154 -10.00 -9.87 -2.18
CA VAL A 154 -10.89 -8.71 -2.41
C VAL A 154 -10.27 -7.43 -1.86
N GLU A 155 -9.71 -7.47 -0.65
CA GLU A 155 -9.03 -6.32 -0.03
C GLU A 155 -7.87 -5.80 -0.86
N LYS A 156 -6.97 -6.68 -1.34
CA LYS A 156 -5.85 -6.28 -2.19
C LYS A 156 -6.32 -5.68 -3.50
N PHE A 157 -7.38 -6.24 -4.07
CA PHE A 157 -7.95 -5.70 -5.28
C PHE A 157 -8.61 -4.34 -5.04
N SER A 158 -9.26 -4.13 -3.89
CA SER A 158 -9.81 -2.82 -3.51
C SER A 158 -8.72 -1.76 -3.35
N LEU A 159 -7.56 -2.12 -2.78
CA LEU A 159 -6.40 -1.22 -2.71
C LEU A 159 -5.87 -0.85 -4.09
N LEU A 160 -5.69 -1.85 -4.95
CA LEU A 160 -5.32 -1.61 -6.34
C LEU A 160 -6.37 -0.75 -7.05
N SER A 161 -7.66 -0.99 -6.81
CA SER A 161 -8.75 -0.21 -7.41
C SER A 161 -8.71 1.24 -6.94
N ALA A 162 -8.37 1.49 -5.67
CA ALA A 162 -8.24 2.84 -5.14
C ALA A 162 -7.15 3.63 -5.89
N VAL A 163 -5.99 3.01 -6.12
CA VAL A 163 -4.89 3.61 -6.87
C VAL A 163 -5.25 3.79 -8.35
N VAL A 164 -5.72 2.74 -9.01
CA VAL A 164 -5.97 2.72 -10.46
C VAL A 164 -7.15 3.59 -10.87
N CYS A 165 -8.21 3.63 -10.06
CA CYS A 165 -9.41 4.43 -10.33
C CYS A 165 -9.36 5.81 -9.67
N GLY A 166 -8.27 6.15 -8.97
CA GLY A 166 -8.11 7.44 -8.30
C GLY A 166 -9.17 7.69 -7.21
N VAL A 167 -9.58 6.63 -6.50
CA VAL A 167 -10.52 6.77 -5.39
C VAL A 167 -9.80 7.44 -4.24
N LYS A 168 -10.36 8.55 -3.75
CA LYS A 168 -9.81 9.27 -2.61
C LYS A 168 -9.89 8.40 -1.36
N MET A 169 -8.71 8.09 -0.80
CA MET A 169 -8.54 7.34 0.42
C MET A 169 -7.88 8.22 1.46
N ASN A 170 -8.35 8.13 2.70
CA ASN A 170 -7.56 8.55 3.84
C ASN A 170 -6.52 7.46 4.12
N TRP A 171 -5.36 7.56 3.46
CA TRP A 171 -4.29 6.57 3.57
C TRP A 171 -3.68 6.55 4.97
N ALA A 172 -3.64 7.69 5.66
CA ALA A 172 -3.10 7.75 7.02
C ALA A 172 -3.93 6.90 7.98
N LYS A 173 -5.26 7.06 7.95
CA LYS A 173 -6.19 6.27 8.75
C LYS A 173 -6.15 4.79 8.37
N PHE A 174 -6.14 4.50 7.07
CA PHE A 174 -6.07 3.12 6.58
C PHE A 174 -4.78 2.42 7.05
N LEU A 175 -3.61 3.05 6.86
CA LEU A 175 -2.31 2.44 7.17
C LEU A 175 -2.02 2.35 8.68
N LEU A 176 -2.61 3.20 9.52
CA LEU A 176 -2.42 3.15 10.99
C LEU A 176 -3.28 2.11 11.71
N VAL A 177 -4.38 1.68 11.09
CA VAL A 177 -5.33 0.71 11.67
C VAL A 177 -4.97 -0.73 11.26
N PHE A 178 -3.99 -0.91 10.36
CA PHE A 178 -3.47 -2.21 9.91
C PHE A 178 -2.18 -2.63 10.63
#